data_AF-A0A1I2FJ25-F1
#
_entry.id   AF-A0A1I2FJ25-F1
#
_cell.length_a   1.000
_cell.length_b   1.000
_cell.length_c   1.000
_cell.angle_alpha   90.00
_cell.angle_beta   90.00
_cell.angle_gamma   90.00
#
_symmetry.space_group_name_H-M   'P 1'
#
loop_
_entity.id
_entity.type
_entity.pdbx_description
1 polymer ?
#
loop_
_entity_poly.entity_id
_entity_poly.type
_entity_poly.pdbx_seq_one_letter_code
_entity_poly.pdbx_strand_id
1 'polypeptide(L)' 'MLKPIKTEKEYDDALAHVYELMQTDIVEGSAISDELEILSLLIKEYELARYPVSYPNPIEAIKFRTEQMIYLKMN' A
#
# COMPACT_ATOMS: atom_id res chain seq x y z
N MET A 1 -10.33 -17.29 -9.52
CA MET A 1 -11.31 -16.23 -9.82
C MET A 1 -10.91 -15.00 -9.04
N LEU A 2 -10.68 -13.88 -9.72
CA LEU A 2 -10.52 -12.57 -9.07
C LEU A 2 -11.84 -12.18 -8.39
N LYS A 3 -11.76 -11.80 -7.12
CA LYS A 3 -12.91 -11.44 -6.28
C LYS A 3 -12.53 -10.25 -5.39
N PRO A 4 -13.51 -9.41 -4.98
CA PRO A 4 -13.26 -8.37 -4.00
C PRO A 4 -12.67 -8.94 -2.69
N ILE A 5 -11.75 -8.20 -2.09
CA ILE A 5 -11.18 -8.49 -0.77
C ILE A 5 -12.20 -8.02 0.28
N LYS A 6 -12.62 -8.92 1.19
CA LYS A 6 -13.65 -8.63 2.21
C LYS A 6 -13.16 -8.90 3.63
N THR A 7 -12.12 -9.70 3.77
CA THR A 7 -11.57 -10.11 5.06
C THR A 7 -10.09 -9.76 5.15
N GLU A 8 -9.59 -9.63 6.38
CA GLU A 8 -8.16 -9.36 6.62
C GLU A 8 -7.28 -10.49 6.09
N LYS A 9 -7.72 -11.74 6.23
CA LYS A 9 -7.03 -12.89 5.62
C LYS A 9 -6.89 -12.75 4.10
N GLU A 10 -7.96 -12.38 3.41
CA GLU A 10 -7.90 -12.19 1.95
C GLU A 10 -6.99 -11.02 1.55
N TYR A 11 -6.88 -10.02 2.40
CA TYR A 11 -5.95 -8.90 2.23
C TYR A 11 -4.50 -9.35 2.39
N ASP A 12 -4.18 -10.10 3.44
CA ASP A 12 -2.85 -10.65 3.68
C ASP A 12 -2.41 -11.61 2.56
N ASP A 13 -3.32 -12.47 2.12
CA ASP A 13 -3.08 -13.40 1.00
C ASP A 13 -2.81 -12.61 -0.30
N ALA A 14 -3.53 -11.52 -0.55
CA ALA A 14 -3.32 -10.66 -1.71
C ALA A 14 -1.98 -9.91 -1.65
N LEU A 15 -1.58 -9.41 -0.48
CA LEU A 15 -0.28 -8.77 -0.27
C LEU A 15 0.87 -9.75 -0.52
N ALA A 16 0.77 -10.97 0.01
CA ALA A 16 1.77 -12.01 -0.21
C ALA A 16 1.92 -12.34 -1.70
N HIS A 17 0.80 -12.45 -2.41
CA HIS A 17 0.82 -12.72 -3.85
C HIS A 17 1.43 -11.58 -4.66
N VAL A 18 1.07 -10.33 -4.37
CA VAL A 18 1.70 -9.16 -4.98
C VAL A 18 3.21 -9.16 -4.74
N TYR A 19 3.64 -9.46 -3.52
CA TYR A 19 5.06 -9.55 -3.18
C TYR A 19 5.79 -10.60 -4.02
N GLU A 20 5.21 -11.79 -4.18
CA GLU A 20 5.76 -12.86 -5.02
C GLU A 20 5.84 -12.44 -6.50
N LEU A 21 4.79 -11.84 -7.05
CA LEU A 21 4.78 -11.34 -8.44
C LEU A 21 5.88 -10.31 -8.67
N MET A 22 6.10 -9.40 -7.72
CA MET A 22 7.16 -8.38 -7.80
C MET A 22 8.59 -8.95 -7.76
N GLN A 23 8.78 -10.21 -7.35
CA GLN A 23 10.09 -10.88 -7.44
C GLN A 23 10.36 -11.50 -8.82
N THR A 24 9.42 -11.38 -9.76
CA THR A 24 9.53 -11.94 -11.12
C THR A 24 9.79 -10.84 -12.15
N ASP A 25 10.35 -11.22 -13.30
CA ASP A 25 10.49 -10.32 -14.45
C ASP A 25 9.13 -10.16 -15.14
N ILE A 26 8.43 -9.07 -14.83
CA ILE A 26 7.12 -8.76 -15.41
C ILE A 26 7.30 -8.02 -16.74
N VAL A 27 6.76 -8.60 -17.81
CA VAL A 27 6.66 -7.93 -19.11
C VAL A 27 5.41 -7.05 -19.12
N GLU A 28 5.57 -5.79 -19.52
CA GLU A 28 4.46 -4.85 -19.67
C GLU A 28 3.39 -5.38 -20.64
N GLY A 29 2.12 -5.25 -20.26
CA GLY A 29 0.98 -5.75 -21.05
C GLY A 29 0.83 -7.28 -21.07
N SER A 30 1.60 -7.99 -20.24
CA SER A 30 1.39 -9.42 -20.00
C SER A 30 0.23 -9.67 -19.03
N ALA A 31 -0.32 -10.88 -19.05
CA ALA A 31 -1.36 -11.27 -18.09
C ALA A 31 -0.91 -11.15 -16.62
N ILE A 32 0.38 -11.31 -16.34
CA ILE A 32 0.94 -11.13 -15.00
C ILE A 32 0.96 -9.65 -14.60
N SER A 33 1.28 -8.77 -15.55
CA SER A 33 1.19 -7.32 -15.36
C SER A 33 -0.25 -6.89 -15.04
N ASP A 34 -1.21 -7.40 -15.82
CA ASP A 34 -2.64 -7.11 -15.61
C ASP A 34 -3.12 -7.63 -14.24
N GLU A 35 -2.67 -8.83 -13.84
CA GLU A 35 -2.99 -9.40 -12.54
C GLU A 35 -2.43 -8.55 -11.39
N LEU A 36 -1.17 -8.13 -11.48
CA LEU A 36 -0.54 -7.26 -10.49
C LEU A 36 -1.28 -5.93 -10.36
N GLU A 37 -1.68 -5.32 -11.48
CA GLU A 37 -2.45 -4.08 -11.49
C GLU A 37 -3.81 -4.26 -10.80
N ILE A 38 -4.54 -5.31 -11.15
CA ILE A 38 -5.86 -5.58 -10.56
C ILE A 38 -5.74 -5.83 -9.05
N LEU A 39 -4.77 -6.65 -8.61
CA LEU A 39 -4.56 -6.91 -7.18
C LEU A 39 -4.21 -5.63 -6.42
N SER A 40 -3.36 -4.78 -6.99
CA SER A 40 -3.00 -3.49 -6.40
C SER A 40 -4.22 -2.58 -6.21
N LEU A 41 -5.14 -2.56 -7.19
CA LEU A 41 -6.40 -1.82 -7.08
C LEU A 41 -7.32 -2.39 -5.99
N LEU A 42 -7.45 -3.71 -5.90
CA LEU A 42 -8.30 -4.35 -4.88
C LEU A 42 -7.77 -4.13 -3.46
N ILE A 43 -6.46 -4.21 -3.27
CA ILE A 43 -5.77 -3.92 -2.00
C ILE A 43 -6.04 -2.47 -1.60
N LYS A 44 -5.82 -1.52 -2.51
CA LYS A 44 -6.08 -0.10 -2.27
C LYS A 44 -7.53 0.18 -1.85
N GLU A 45 -8.51 -0.39 -2.55
CA GLU A 45 -9.93 -0.18 -2.21
C GLU A 45 -10.28 -0.77 -0.83
N TYR A 46 -9.71 -1.93 -0.48
CA TYR A 46 -9.86 -2.49 0.86
C TYR A 46 -9.26 -1.58 1.94
N GLU A 47 -8.06 -1.05 1.70
CA GLU A 47 -7.37 -0.14 2.63
C GLU A 47 -8.13 1.18 2.80
N LEU A 48 -8.61 1.80 1.72
CA LEU A 48 -9.38 3.04 1.80
C LEU A 48 -10.64 2.90 2.65
N ALA A 49 -11.30 1.74 2.56
CA ALA A 49 -12.50 1.46 3.34
C ALA A 49 -12.23 1.20 4.83
N ARG A 50 -11.02 0.73 5.18
CA ARG A 50 -10.71 0.17 6.51
C ARG A 50 -9.68 0.96 7.31
N TYR A 51 -8.77 1.60 6.61
CA TYR A 51 -7.72 2.47 7.12
C TYR A 51 -7.88 3.87 6.52
N PRO A 52 -8.95 4.61 6.88
CA PRO A 52 -9.12 5.96 6.39
C PRO A 52 -7.90 6.79 6.78
N VAL A 53 -7.31 7.48 5.80
CA VAL A 53 -6.18 8.39 6.04
C VAL A 53 -6.70 9.55 6.88
N SER A 54 -6.52 9.46 8.20
CA SER A 54 -6.76 10.60 9.07
C SER A 54 -5.67 11.63 8.78
N TYR A 55 -6.07 12.88 8.50
CA TYR A 55 -5.10 13.97 8.54
C TYR A 55 -4.41 13.93 9.90
N PRO A 56 -3.07 14.00 9.96
CA PRO A 56 -2.39 14.13 11.23
C PRO A 56 -2.99 15.35 11.93
N ASN A 57 -3.23 15.24 13.24
CA ASN A 57 -3.64 16.40 14.01
C ASN A 57 -2.65 17.55 13.67
N PRO A 58 -3.12 18.76 13.32
CA PRO A 58 -2.22 19.85 12.94
C PRO A 58 -1.05 20.07 13.92
N ILE A 59 -1.28 19.81 15.21
CA ILE A 59 -0.24 19.85 16.25
C ILE A 59 0.80 18.75 16.07
N GLU A 60 0.37 17.51 15.79
CA GLU A 60 1.27 16.38 15.53
C GLU A 60 2.04 16.57 14.21
N ALA A 61 1.41 17.14 13.18
CA ALA A 61 2.07 17.46 11.92
C ALA A 61 3.20 18.48 12.10
N ILE A 62 2.98 19.51 12.92
CA ILE A 62 4.02 20.51 13.27
C ILE A 62 5.16 19.86 14.07
N LYS A 63 4.84 19.00 15.03
CA LYS A 63 5.85 18.27 15.82
C LYS A 63 6.71 17.37 14.92
N PHE A 64 6.08 16.56 14.08
CA PHE A 64 6.76 15.70 13.11
C PHE A 64 7.71 16.51 12.21
N ARG A 65 7.26 17.64 11.67
CA ARG A 65 8.09 18.51 10.84
C ARG A 65 9.28 19.09 11.61
N THR A 66 9.07 19.46 12.87
CA THR A 66 10.14 20.00 13.73
C THR A 66 11.20 18.94 14.04
N GLU A 67 10.77 17.73 14.38
CA GLU A 67 11.67 16.59 14.62
C GLU A 67 12.50 16.27 13.37
N GLN A 68 11.85 16.17 12.20
CA GLN A 68 12.54 15.94 10.92
C GLN A 68 13.64 16.98 10.64
N MET A 69 13.38 18.26 10.89
CA MET A 69 14.41 19.31 10.71
C MET A 69 15.57 19.20 11.69
N ILE A 70 15.34 18.71 12.91
CA ILE A 70 16.41 18.47 13.88
C ILE A 70 17.29 17.31 13.42
N TYR A 71 16.68 16.19 13.01
CA TYR A 71 17.40 15.03 12.49
C TYR A 71 18.25 15.38 11.26
N LEU A 72 17.74 16.19 10.33
CA LEU A 72 18.48 16.65 9.14
C LEU A 72 19.64 17.60 9.46
N LYS A 73 19.65 18.24 10.63
CA LYS A 73 20.76 19.12 11.08
C LYS A 73 21.85 18.37 11.83
N MET A 74 21.60 17.12 12.21
CA MET A 74 22.53 16.27 12.96
C MET A 74 23.34 15.31 12.08
N ASN A 75 23.02 15.26 10.77
CA ASN A 75 23.77 14.57 9.72
C ASN A 75 24.35 15.59 8.74
#